data_AF-A0A7Y4R9R5-F1
#
_entry.id   AF-A0A7Y4R9R5-F1
#
_cell.length_a   1.000
_cell.length_b   1.000
_cell.length_c   1.000
_cell.angle_alpha   90.00
_cell.angle_beta   90.00
_cell.angle_gamma   90.00
#
_symmetry.space_group_name_H-M   'P 1'
#
loop_
_entity.id
_entity.type
_entity.pdbx_description
1 polymer ?
#
loop_
_entity_poly.entity_id
_entity_poly.type
_entity_poly.pdbx_seq_one_letter_code
_entity_poly.pdbx_strand_id
1 'polypeptide(L)'
;MTSAADPSIAEAAHHEDGARSAFYDVGAHARLWIVAGAALALDLWTKSWAFAVLGPNDVHTAIPAILTFRRSINPGALFGMGRGLVGLFIVASFVALAFVMYLFAGSRPNRRSLHVALSFVLAGSLGNLYDRTFISADRIAFKDNDGRSQPEFYGRVVSDAHADYVEVGSPPDGLPPVRRIRRSDIADIRRVGIVRDFLKFEPRVAGRDVWPWVFNVADSLLVAGVGLLMINFWMDRRAEIRAANEGGPT
;
A
#
# COMPACT_ATOMS: atom_id res chain seq x y z
N MET A 1 58.57 -24.17 -10.34
CA MET A 1 57.52 -25.16 -10.00
C MET A 1 56.21 -24.39 -9.84
N THR A 2 55.44 -24.32 -10.93
CA THR A 2 54.09 -23.74 -10.96
C THR A 2 53.12 -24.78 -10.42
N SER A 3 52.53 -24.51 -9.24
CA SER A 3 51.43 -25.31 -8.70
C SER A 3 50.22 -25.13 -9.59
N ALA A 4 49.85 -26.14 -10.36
CA ALA A 4 48.59 -26.16 -11.07
C ALA A 4 47.45 -26.08 -10.03
N ALA A 5 46.57 -25.09 -10.18
CA ALA A 5 45.35 -25.03 -9.40
C ALA A 5 44.56 -26.32 -9.63
N ASP A 6 44.09 -26.92 -8.55
CA ASP A 6 43.34 -28.17 -8.55
C ASP A 6 42.07 -28.01 -9.42
N PRO A 7 41.94 -28.73 -10.55
CA PRO A 7 40.79 -28.60 -11.44
C PRO A 7 39.47 -29.00 -10.75
N SER A 8 39.51 -29.77 -9.65
CA SER A 8 38.31 -30.13 -8.90
C SER A 8 37.64 -28.94 -8.18
N ILE A 9 38.42 -27.90 -7.84
CA ILE A 9 37.89 -26.66 -7.25
C ILE A 9 37.23 -25.77 -8.31
N ALA A 10 37.77 -25.76 -9.53
CA ALA A 10 37.17 -25.05 -10.66
C ALA A 10 35.87 -25.73 -11.14
N GLU A 11 35.80 -27.06 -11.07
CA GLU A 11 34.63 -27.84 -11.48
C GLU A 11 33.48 -27.74 -10.45
N ALA A 12 33.81 -27.65 -9.16
CA ALA A 12 32.81 -27.40 -8.10
C ALA A 12 32.19 -25.98 -8.18
N ALA A 13 32.95 -24.98 -8.62
CA ALA A 13 32.45 -23.61 -8.79
C ALA A 13 31.52 -23.45 -10.01
N HIS A 14 31.54 -24.38 -10.96
CA HIS A 14 30.67 -24.36 -12.15
C HIS A 14 29.34 -25.11 -11.97
N HIS A 15 29.09 -25.72 -10.82
CA HIS A 15 27.92 -26.59 -10.60
C HIS A 15 26.72 -25.93 -9.89
N GLU A 16 26.77 -24.65 -9.52
CA GLU A 16 25.65 -23.99 -8.81
C GLU A 16 24.63 -23.21 -9.67
N ASP A 17 24.83 -23.09 -10.99
CA ASP A 17 23.96 -22.28 -11.88
C ASP A 17 22.95 -23.10 -12.72
N GLY A 18 22.38 -24.16 -12.14
CA GLY A 18 21.38 -25.02 -12.82
C GLY A 18 19.92 -24.77 -12.41
N ALA A 19 19.65 -23.94 -11.41
CA ALA A 19 18.30 -23.77 -10.88
C ALA A 19 17.44 -22.90 -11.82
N ARG A 20 16.50 -23.53 -12.54
CA ARG A 20 15.51 -22.84 -13.39
C ARG A 20 14.82 -21.73 -12.61
N SER A 21 14.82 -20.51 -13.13
CA SER A 21 14.14 -19.35 -12.52
C SER A 21 12.62 -19.57 -12.45
N ALA A 22 12.00 -19.00 -11.41
CA ALA A 22 10.55 -18.93 -11.23
C ALA A 22 9.83 -18.22 -12.41
N PHE A 23 10.53 -17.36 -13.15
CA PHE A 23 10.00 -16.71 -14.34
C PHE A 23 9.60 -17.69 -15.45
N TYR A 24 10.23 -18.85 -15.51
CA TYR A 24 9.94 -19.87 -16.52
C TYR A 24 9.12 -21.04 -15.97
N ASP A 25 8.56 -20.91 -14.77
CA ASP A 25 7.82 -21.96 -14.08
C ASP A 25 6.34 -21.62 -13.89
N VAL A 26 5.47 -22.48 -14.40
CA VAL A 26 4.01 -22.28 -14.38
C VAL A 26 3.48 -22.32 -12.94
N GLY A 27 4.01 -23.18 -12.07
CA GLY A 27 3.56 -23.32 -10.70
C GLY A 27 3.91 -22.08 -9.85
N ALA A 28 5.06 -21.47 -10.09
CA ALA A 28 5.46 -20.21 -9.50
C ALA A 28 4.54 -19.06 -9.92
N HIS A 29 4.26 -18.94 -11.22
CA HIS A 29 3.34 -17.95 -11.75
C HIS A 29 1.91 -18.11 -11.23
N ALA A 30 1.39 -19.34 -11.25
CA ALA A 30 0.05 -19.64 -10.73
C ALA A 30 -0.06 -19.20 -9.27
N ARG A 31 0.93 -19.53 -8.44
CA ARG A 31 0.98 -19.09 -7.04
C ARG A 31 1.03 -17.57 -6.92
N LEU A 32 1.93 -16.90 -7.64
CA LEU A 32 2.07 -15.45 -7.56
C LEU A 32 0.76 -14.75 -7.93
N TRP A 33 0.20 -15.08 -9.11
CA TRP A 33 -0.92 -14.37 -9.69
C TRP A 33 -2.26 -14.71 -9.05
N ILE A 34 -2.50 -15.96 -8.66
CA ILE A 34 -3.75 -16.33 -7.99
C ILE A 34 -3.81 -15.68 -6.61
N VAL A 35 -2.73 -15.74 -5.83
CA VAL A 35 -2.69 -15.12 -4.50
C VAL A 35 -2.78 -13.60 -4.61
N ALA A 36 -2.06 -12.99 -5.55
CA ALA A 36 -2.12 -11.54 -5.76
C ALA A 36 -3.51 -11.09 -6.24
N GLY A 37 -4.10 -11.81 -7.20
CA GLY A 37 -5.42 -11.52 -7.73
C GLY A 37 -6.51 -11.65 -6.66
N ALA A 38 -6.48 -12.71 -5.85
CA ALA A 38 -7.42 -12.88 -4.74
C ALA A 38 -7.26 -11.80 -3.67
N ALA A 39 -6.03 -11.45 -3.31
CA ALA A 39 -5.75 -10.41 -2.32
C ALA A 39 -6.15 -9.00 -2.83
N LEU A 40 -5.92 -8.71 -4.12
CA LEU A 40 -6.36 -7.47 -4.75
C LEU A 40 -7.88 -7.39 -4.83
N ALA A 41 -8.54 -8.48 -5.22
CA ALA A 41 -10.01 -8.56 -5.24
C ALA A 41 -10.59 -8.32 -3.85
N LEU A 42 -9.99 -8.91 -2.81
CA LEU A 42 -10.38 -8.69 -1.41
C LEU A 42 -10.23 -7.21 -1.00
N ASP A 43 -9.11 -6.56 -1.33
CA ASP A 43 -8.92 -5.13 -1.04
C ASP A 43 -9.97 -4.25 -1.73
N LEU A 44 -10.13 -4.40 -3.04
CA LEU A 44 -11.07 -3.57 -3.81
C LEU A 44 -12.52 -3.82 -3.40
N TRP A 45 -12.88 -5.08 -3.11
CA TRP A 45 -14.20 -5.43 -2.61
C TRP A 45 -14.45 -4.83 -1.23
N THR A 46 -13.53 -4.99 -0.28
CA THR A 46 -13.71 -4.47 1.08
C THR A 46 -13.76 -2.94 1.13
N LYS A 47 -12.97 -2.23 0.31
CA LYS A 47 -13.08 -0.77 0.14
C LYS A 47 -14.46 -0.36 -0.38
N SER A 48 -14.95 -1.08 -1.39
CA SER A 48 -16.25 -0.78 -2.01
C SER A 48 -17.40 -1.06 -1.05
N TRP A 49 -17.33 -2.18 -0.32
CA TRP A 49 -18.27 -2.52 0.74
C TRP A 49 -18.30 -1.45 1.84
N ALA A 50 -17.13 -1.07 2.37
CA ALA A 50 -17.04 -0.12 3.47
C ALA A 50 -17.64 1.25 3.08
N PHE A 51 -17.36 1.73 1.87
CA PHE A 51 -17.88 3.02 1.39
C PHE A 51 -19.34 2.98 0.94
N ALA A 52 -19.89 1.80 0.63
CA ALA A 52 -21.32 1.64 0.35
C ALA A 52 -22.17 1.55 1.62
N VAL A 53 -21.62 0.97 2.69
CA VAL A 53 -22.38 0.67 3.93
C VAL A 53 -22.21 1.75 5.00
N LEU A 54 -21.00 2.26 5.18
CA LEU A 54 -20.72 3.24 6.25
C LEU A 54 -21.12 4.64 5.79
N GLY A 55 -21.83 5.38 6.63
CA GLY A 55 -22.02 6.81 6.47
C GLY A 55 -20.75 7.62 6.77
N PRO A 56 -20.66 8.90 6.33
CA PRO A 56 -19.46 9.72 6.52
C PRO A 56 -19.04 9.95 7.99
N ASN A 57 -19.99 9.89 8.92
CA ASN A 57 -19.75 10.07 10.35
C ASN A 57 -19.94 8.76 11.15
N ASP A 58 -20.21 7.64 10.46
CA ASP A 58 -20.51 6.38 11.14
C ASP A 58 -19.22 5.75 11.66
N VAL A 59 -19.31 5.19 12.87
CA VAL A 59 -18.26 4.39 13.49
C VAL A 59 -18.88 3.09 13.96
N HIS A 60 -18.50 2.00 13.30
CA HIS A 60 -18.97 0.66 13.63
C HIS A 60 -17.89 -0.08 14.41
N THR A 61 -18.19 -0.47 15.64
CA THR A 61 -17.24 -1.25 16.46
C THR A 61 -17.27 -2.71 16.03
N ALA A 62 -16.16 -3.19 15.46
CA ALA A 62 -16.01 -4.59 15.06
C ALA A 62 -15.50 -5.44 16.24
N ILE A 63 -14.48 -4.95 16.95
CA ILE A 63 -13.95 -5.57 18.16
C ILE A 63 -13.80 -4.48 19.23
N PRO A 64 -14.52 -4.57 20.37
CA PRO A 64 -14.46 -3.56 21.42
C PRO A 64 -13.02 -3.24 21.84
N ALA A 65 -12.69 -1.94 21.89
CA ALA A 65 -11.38 -1.40 22.25
C ALA A 65 -10.19 -1.83 21.36
N ILE A 66 -10.44 -2.52 20.25
CA ILE A 66 -9.37 -3.01 19.36
C ILE A 66 -9.59 -2.49 17.94
N LEU A 67 -10.79 -2.69 17.36
CA LEU A 67 -11.01 -2.44 15.94
C LEU A 67 -12.37 -1.77 15.69
N THR A 68 -12.33 -0.65 14.98
CA THR A 68 -13.51 0.04 14.45
C THR A 68 -13.44 0.14 12.93
N PHE A 69 -14.60 0.15 12.29
CA PHE A 69 -14.79 0.50 10.90
C PHE A 69 -15.35 1.91 10.80
N ARG A 70 -14.68 2.77 10.03
CA ARG A 70 -15.09 4.16 9.80
C ARG A 70 -14.52 4.67 8.49
N ARG A 71 -15.28 5.43 7.70
CA ARG A 71 -14.76 5.98 6.45
C ARG A 71 -13.66 7.01 6.69
N SER A 72 -12.59 6.89 5.93
CA SER A 72 -11.55 7.90 5.84
C SER A 72 -10.99 7.94 4.43
N ILE A 73 -10.61 9.13 3.97
CA ILE A 73 -9.94 9.29 2.68
C ILE A 73 -8.50 9.71 2.92
N ASN A 74 -7.62 9.20 2.07
CA ASN A 74 -6.22 9.50 2.12
C ASN A 74 -5.76 10.12 0.79
N PRO A 75 -5.59 11.45 0.71
CA PRO A 75 -5.17 12.15 -0.50
C PRO A 75 -3.65 12.08 -0.75
N GLY A 76 -3.03 10.95 -0.42
CA GLY A 76 -1.58 10.76 -0.53
C GLY A 76 -0.80 11.25 0.68
N ALA A 77 -1.29 11.00 1.89
CA ALA A 77 -0.52 11.12 3.11
C ALA A 77 -0.17 9.72 3.66
N LEU A 78 1.10 9.44 3.89
CA LEU A 78 1.50 8.29 4.70
C LEU A 78 1.56 8.76 6.15
N PHE A 79 0.65 8.26 6.99
CA PHE A 79 0.59 8.63 8.41
C PHE A 79 0.48 10.15 8.68
N GLY A 80 -0.07 10.92 7.73
CA GLY A 80 -0.20 12.38 7.83
C GLY A 80 0.91 13.19 7.13
N MET A 81 1.98 12.53 6.66
CA MET A 81 3.07 13.16 5.90
C MET A 81 2.87 13.02 4.39
N GLY A 82 3.14 14.08 3.62
CA GLY A 82 3.11 14.05 2.14
C GLY A 82 1.81 14.49 1.47
N ARG A 83 0.88 15.14 2.19
CA ARG A 83 -0.38 15.67 1.61
C ARG A 83 -0.14 16.42 0.29
N GLY A 84 -0.87 16.06 -0.76
CA GLY A 84 -0.72 16.66 -2.09
C GLY A 84 0.31 15.99 -3.00
N LEU A 85 1.08 15.00 -2.53
CA LEU A 85 2.09 14.29 -3.32
C LEU A 85 1.56 12.99 -3.95
N VAL A 86 0.29 12.94 -4.36
CA VAL A 86 -0.32 11.74 -4.96
C VAL A 86 0.53 11.17 -6.10
N GLY A 87 1.11 12.03 -6.94
CA GLY A 87 1.99 11.62 -8.04
C GLY A 87 3.24 10.87 -7.57
N LEU A 88 3.84 11.26 -6.44
CA LEU A 88 4.99 10.55 -5.87
C LEU A 88 4.60 9.12 -5.47
N PHE A 89 3.42 8.94 -4.85
CA PHE A 89 2.94 7.62 -4.46
C PHE A 89 2.62 6.74 -5.67
N ILE A 90 2.10 7.30 -6.76
CA ILE A 90 1.88 6.57 -8.01
C ILE A 90 3.21 6.06 -8.57
N VAL A 91 4.22 6.94 -8.66
CA VAL A 91 5.57 6.55 -9.13
C VAL A 91 6.17 5.49 -8.20
N ALA A 92 6.09 5.68 -6.89
CA ALA A 92 6.58 4.71 -5.91
C ALA A 92 5.90 3.34 -6.05
N SER A 93 4.59 3.30 -6.32
CA SER A 93 3.88 2.06 -6.62
C SER A 93 4.47 1.35 -7.84
N PHE A 94 4.69 2.06 -8.96
CA PHE A 94 5.30 1.47 -10.15
C PHE A 94 6.73 0.94 -9.89
N VAL A 95 7.53 1.65 -9.10
CA VAL A 95 8.86 1.18 -8.70
C VAL A 95 8.75 -0.10 -7.86
N ALA A 96 7.85 -0.14 -6.87
CA ALA A 96 7.62 -1.33 -6.05
C ALA A 96 7.13 -2.53 -6.89
N LEU A 97 6.23 -2.30 -7.84
CA LEU A 97 5.76 -3.28 -8.83
C LEU A 97 6.92 -3.87 -9.63
N ALA A 98 7.77 -3.01 -10.22
CA ALA A 98 8.94 -3.45 -10.98
C ALA A 98 9.92 -4.25 -10.10
N PHE A 99 10.16 -3.79 -8.87
CA PHE A 99 11.03 -4.47 -7.92
C PHE A 99 10.50 -5.85 -7.51
N VAL A 100 9.19 -5.98 -7.27
CA VAL A 100 8.55 -7.28 -7.00
C VAL A 100 8.74 -8.24 -8.17
N MET A 101 8.55 -7.76 -9.41
CA MET A 101 8.74 -8.60 -10.59
C MET A 101 10.21 -9.00 -10.78
N TYR A 102 11.15 -8.10 -10.47
CA TYR A 102 12.59 -8.40 -10.45
C TYR A 102 12.92 -9.50 -9.43
N LEU A 103 12.45 -9.38 -8.18
CA LEU A 103 12.67 -10.41 -7.15
C LEU A 103 12.03 -11.74 -7.51
N PHE A 104 10.83 -11.72 -8.11
CA PHE A 104 10.18 -12.93 -8.59
C PHE A 104 11.01 -13.61 -9.67
N ALA A 105 11.47 -12.86 -10.68
CA ALA A 105 12.28 -13.40 -11.76
C ALA A 105 13.64 -13.93 -11.31
N GLY A 106 14.23 -13.36 -10.26
CA GLY A 106 15.47 -13.86 -9.66
C GLY A 106 15.29 -15.05 -8.70
N SER A 107 14.06 -15.44 -8.39
CA SER A 107 13.80 -16.47 -7.37
C SER A 107 13.69 -17.89 -7.93
N ARG A 108 13.91 -18.91 -7.10
CA ARG A 108 13.69 -20.32 -7.45
C ARG A 108 12.19 -20.70 -7.36
N PRO A 109 11.67 -21.60 -8.21
CA PRO A 109 10.26 -22.00 -8.23
C PRO A 109 9.75 -22.65 -6.92
N ASN A 110 10.64 -23.23 -6.12
CA ASN A 110 10.30 -23.86 -4.85
C ASN A 110 10.19 -22.86 -3.68
N ARG A 111 10.52 -21.57 -3.87
CA ARG A 111 10.48 -20.51 -2.85
C ARG A 111 9.05 -20.02 -2.61
N ARG A 112 8.20 -20.92 -2.11
CA ARG A 112 6.75 -20.67 -1.96
C ARG A 112 6.43 -19.49 -1.06
N SER A 113 7.08 -19.40 0.11
CA SER A 113 6.88 -18.30 1.07
C SER A 113 7.23 -16.94 0.47
N LEU A 114 8.38 -16.84 -0.20
CA LEU A 114 8.80 -15.65 -0.93
C LEU A 114 7.76 -15.22 -1.96
N HIS A 115 7.20 -16.14 -2.76
CA HIS A 115 6.20 -15.78 -3.77
C HIS A 115 4.90 -15.30 -3.15
N VAL A 116 4.46 -15.86 -2.02
CA VAL A 116 3.30 -15.34 -1.29
C VAL A 116 3.58 -13.94 -0.75
N ALA A 117 4.78 -13.69 -0.23
CA ALA A 117 5.21 -12.37 0.22
C ALA A 117 5.17 -11.34 -0.92
N LEU A 118 5.70 -11.71 -2.09
CA LEU A 118 5.66 -10.91 -3.31
C LEU A 118 4.22 -10.67 -3.79
N SER A 119 3.34 -11.67 -3.74
CA SER A 119 1.91 -11.50 -4.06
C SER A 119 1.23 -10.47 -3.18
N PHE A 120 1.53 -10.45 -1.88
CA PHE A 120 0.96 -9.47 -0.95
C PHE A 120 1.44 -8.05 -1.23
N VAL A 121 2.75 -7.87 -1.47
CA VAL A 121 3.29 -6.55 -1.84
C VAL A 121 2.70 -6.07 -3.17
N LEU A 122 2.57 -6.98 -4.15
CA LEU A 122 1.97 -6.70 -5.46
C LEU A 122 0.51 -6.26 -5.32
N ALA A 123 -0.31 -7.06 -4.63
CA ALA A 123 -1.72 -6.79 -4.42
C ALA A 123 -1.94 -5.48 -3.63
N GLY A 124 -1.19 -5.26 -2.56
CA GLY A 124 -1.31 -4.02 -1.78
C GLY A 124 -0.88 -2.78 -2.56
N SER A 125 0.20 -2.87 -3.34
CA SER A 125 0.63 -1.77 -4.21
C SER A 125 -0.41 -1.46 -5.29
N LEU A 126 -0.98 -2.48 -5.93
CA LEU A 126 -2.00 -2.33 -6.96
C LEU A 126 -3.32 -1.80 -6.42
N GLY A 127 -3.78 -2.27 -5.25
CA GLY A 127 -5.04 -1.84 -4.65
C GLY A 127 -5.04 -0.35 -4.29
N ASN A 128 -3.92 0.14 -3.76
CA ASN A 128 -3.76 1.57 -3.48
C ASN A 128 -3.46 2.40 -4.75
N LEU A 129 -2.79 1.83 -5.75
CA LEU A 129 -2.60 2.48 -7.06
C LEU A 129 -3.92 2.64 -7.80
N TYR A 130 -4.79 1.61 -7.77
CA TYR A 130 -6.12 1.66 -8.36
C TYR A 130 -6.92 2.84 -7.81
N ASP A 131 -7.03 2.93 -6.48
CA ASP A 131 -7.77 4.01 -5.85
C ASP A 131 -7.20 5.40 -6.21
N ARG A 132 -5.87 5.58 -6.15
CA ARG A 132 -5.23 6.86 -6.54
C ARG A 132 -5.47 7.25 -7.99
N THR A 133 -5.74 6.28 -8.86
CA THR A 133 -5.91 6.51 -10.30
C THR A 133 -7.38 6.74 -10.65
N PHE A 134 -8.29 6.00 -10.03
CA PHE A 134 -9.70 5.92 -10.44
C PHE A 134 -10.68 6.53 -9.44
N ILE A 135 -10.29 6.68 -8.17
CA ILE A 135 -11.12 7.26 -7.12
C ILE A 135 -10.58 8.64 -6.77
N SER A 136 -11.47 9.63 -6.73
CA SER A 136 -11.07 11.02 -6.59
C SER A 136 -11.95 11.80 -5.63
N ALA A 137 -11.34 12.83 -5.04
CA ALA A 137 -12.02 13.88 -4.29
C ALA A 137 -11.63 15.23 -4.89
N ASP A 138 -12.40 16.26 -4.56
CA ASP A 138 -12.11 17.64 -4.89
C ASP A 138 -11.40 18.28 -3.69
N ARG A 139 -10.14 18.65 -3.91
CA ARG A 139 -9.33 19.45 -2.99
C ARG A 139 -9.69 20.91 -3.20
N ILE A 140 -10.14 21.56 -2.14
CA ILE A 140 -10.57 22.96 -2.12
C ILE A 140 -9.53 23.74 -1.33
N ALA A 141 -8.80 24.59 -2.04
CA ALA A 141 -7.87 25.54 -1.45
C ALA A 141 -8.58 26.86 -1.21
N PHE A 142 -8.40 27.43 -0.02
CA PHE A 142 -8.96 28.73 0.35
C PHE A 142 -7.96 29.86 0.07
N LYS A 143 -8.47 31.05 -0.22
CA LYS A 143 -7.62 32.24 -0.32
C LYS A 143 -7.01 32.56 1.04
N ASP A 144 -5.73 32.93 1.01
CA ASP A 144 -5.07 33.43 2.19
C ASP A 144 -5.50 34.88 2.42
N ASN A 145 -6.36 35.09 3.41
CA ASN A 145 -6.86 36.42 3.75
C ASN A 145 -5.99 37.10 4.82
N ASP A 146 -5.10 36.37 5.53
CA ASP A 146 -4.39 36.85 6.73
C ASP A 146 -2.90 36.44 6.81
N GLY A 147 -2.30 35.95 5.72
CA GLY A 147 -0.92 35.45 5.71
C GLY A 147 -0.73 34.11 6.43
N ARG A 148 -1.82 33.35 6.63
CA ARG A 148 -1.82 32.02 7.27
C ARG A 148 -2.31 31.00 6.27
N SER A 149 -1.51 29.95 6.02
CA SER A 149 -1.95 28.80 5.23
C SER A 149 -3.22 28.19 5.82
N GLN A 150 -4.36 28.44 5.18
CA GLN A 150 -5.65 27.85 5.56
C GLN A 150 -5.59 26.33 5.36
N PRO A 151 -6.18 25.53 6.28
CA PRO A 151 -6.25 24.09 6.11
C PRO A 151 -7.04 23.74 4.84
N GLU A 152 -6.46 22.90 3.99
CA GLU A 152 -7.11 22.38 2.79
C GLU A 152 -8.32 21.52 3.17
N PHE A 153 -9.43 21.71 2.47
CA PHE A 153 -10.63 20.89 2.63
C PHE A 153 -10.74 19.90 1.48
N TYR A 154 -11.11 18.65 1.80
CA TYR A 154 -11.31 17.59 0.83
C TYR A 154 -12.77 17.14 0.87
N GLY A 155 -13.44 17.22 -0.27
CA GLY A 155 -14.85 16.86 -0.40
C GLY A 155 -15.18 16.39 -1.80
N ARG A 156 -16.46 16.36 -2.15
CA ARG A 156 -16.92 16.15 -3.53
C ARG A 156 -17.88 17.27 -3.90
N VAL A 157 -17.55 18.05 -4.93
CA VAL A 157 -18.44 19.10 -5.43
C VAL A 157 -19.70 18.44 -5.98
N VAL A 158 -20.85 18.76 -5.39
CA VAL A 158 -22.17 18.24 -5.79
C VAL A 158 -22.93 19.26 -6.65
N SER A 159 -22.70 20.56 -6.44
CA SER A 159 -23.25 21.62 -7.28
C SER A 159 -22.31 22.82 -7.31
N ASP A 160 -22.04 23.28 -8.53
CA ASP A 160 -21.29 24.52 -8.80
C ASP A 160 -22.14 25.49 -9.64
N ALA A 161 -23.47 25.40 -9.55
CA ALA A 161 -24.36 26.24 -10.36
C ALA A 161 -24.64 27.61 -9.72
N HIS A 162 -24.48 27.73 -8.39
CA HIS A 162 -24.79 28.96 -7.67
C HIS A 162 -23.70 30.01 -7.86
N ALA A 163 -24.10 31.27 -8.02
CA ALA A 163 -23.16 32.38 -8.25
C ALA A 163 -22.29 32.70 -7.04
N ASP A 164 -22.78 32.43 -5.82
CA ASP A 164 -22.12 32.89 -4.58
C ASP A 164 -21.42 31.77 -3.80
N TYR A 165 -21.81 30.51 -4.03
CA TYR A 165 -21.30 29.37 -3.28
C TYR A 165 -21.17 28.10 -4.12
N VAL A 166 -20.37 27.17 -3.61
CA VAL A 166 -20.20 25.81 -4.11
C VAL A 166 -20.74 24.85 -3.06
N GLU A 167 -21.51 23.85 -3.49
CA GLU A 167 -22.01 22.79 -2.62
C GLU A 167 -21.07 21.59 -2.67
N VAL A 168 -20.63 21.14 -1.50
CA VAL A 168 -19.60 20.11 -1.36
C VAL A 168 -20.05 19.06 -0.35
N GLY A 169 -20.25 17.83 -0.83
CA GLY A 169 -20.58 16.68 -0.02
C GLY A 169 -19.36 15.89 0.45
N SER A 170 -19.64 14.79 1.15
CA SER A 170 -18.62 13.88 1.69
C SER A 170 -17.98 13.06 0.57
N PRO A 171 -16.64 12.91 0.54
CA PRO A 171 -15.96 12.18 -0.51
C PRO A 171 -16.09 10.65 -0.35
N PRO A 172 -15.92 9.88 -1.45
CA PRO A 172 -15.83 10.32 -2.84
C PRO A 172 -17.20 10.61 -3.49
N ASP A 173 -18.28 10.21 -2.83
CA ASP A 173 -19.60 10.05 -3.46
C ASP A 173 -20.49 11.31 -3.43
N GLY A 174 -20.10 12.34 -2.66
CA GLY A 174 -20.92 13.55 -2.47
C GLY A 174 -22.05 13.38 -1.47
N LEU A 175 -22.00 12.35 -0.60
CA LEU A 175 -23.05 12.08 0.38
C LEU A 175 -23.19 13.22 1.40
N PRO A 176 -24.39 13.42 1.98
CA PRO A 176 -24.58 14.34 3.10
C PRO A 176 -23.64 14.05 4.27
N PRO A 177 -23.26 15.08 5.07
CA PRO A 177 -23.73 16.44 5.01
C PRO A 177 -23.12 17.24 3.84
N VAL A 178 -23.95 18.04 3.17
CA VAL A 178 -23.51 18.99 2.13
C VAL A 178 -23.15 20.31 2.78
N ARG A 179 -21.94 20.81 2.51
CA ARG A 179 -21.44 22.10 2.97
C ARG A 179 -21.51 23.12 1.84
N ARG A 180 -21.99 24.33 2.16
CA ARG A 180 -21.95 25.48 1.25
C ARG A 180 -20.71 26.31 1.56
N ILE A 181 -19.83 26.42 0.57
CA ILE A 181 -18.58 27.18 0.68
C ILE A 181 -18.70 28.40 -0.23
N ARG A 182 -18.51 29.60 0.31
CA ARG A 182 -18.55 30.84 -0.48
C ARG A 182 -17.45 30.83 -1.54
N ARG A 183 -17.80 31.18 -2.77
CA ARG A 183 -16.84 31.22 -3.88
C ARG A 183 -15.77 32.27 -3.69
N SER A 184 -16.10 33.40 -3.07
CA SER A 184 -15.14 34.46 -2.75
C SER A 184 -13.95 33.94 -1.96
N ASP A 185 -14.18 32.92 -1.13
CA ASP A 185 -13.22 32.35 -0.19
C ASP A 185 -12.37 31.25 -0.84
N ILE A 186 -12.77 30.73 -2.00
CA ILE A 186 -12.08 29.64 -2.72
C ILE A 186 -11.00 30.22 -3.63
N ALA A 187 -9.77 29.74 -3.48
CA ALA A 187 -8.66 30.05 -4.38
C ALA A 187 -8.67 29.11 -5.59
N ASP A 188 -8.88 27.81 -5.36
CA ASP A 188 -8.74 26.78 -6.38
C ASP A 188 -9.47 25.49 -5.97
N ILE A 189 -10.01 24.77 -6.96
CA ILE A 189 -10.62 23.45 -6.79
C ILE A 189 -9.93 22.49 -7.75
N ARG A 190 -9.28 21.47 -7.20
CA ARG A 190 -8.59 20.44 -8.00
C ARG A 190 -9.07 19.06 -7.67
N ARG A 191 -9.35 18.29 -8.70
CA ARG A 191 -9.57 16.85 -8.56
C ARG A 191 -8.26 16.15 -8.25
N VAL A 192 -8.25 15.36 -7.19
CA VAL A 192 -7.08 14.61 -6.75
C VAL A 192 -7.46 13.16 -6.52
N GLY A 193 -6.54 12.26 -6.87
CA GLY A 193 -6.65 10.85 -6.52
C GLY A 193 -6.59 10.64 -5.02
N ILE A 194 -7.40 9.72 -4.50
CA ILE A 194 -7.45 9.40 -3.07
C ILE A 194 -7.38 7.89 -2.86
N VAL A 195 -7.03 7.48 -1.64
CA VAL A 195 -7.18 6.09 -1.18
C VAL A 195 -8.34 6.01 -0.20
N ARG A 196 -9.19 4.98 -0.37
CA ARG A 196 -10.28 4.66 0.55
C ARG A 196 -9.73 3.85 1.73
N ASP A 197 -9.85 4.41 2.93
CA ASP A 197 -9.44 3.78 4.18
C ASP A 197 -10.66 3.55 5.07
N PHE A 198 -10.64 2.45 5.83
CA PHE A 198 -11.81 2.09 6.63
C PHE A 198 -11.52 1.30 7.91
N LEU A 199 -10.31 0.76 8.08
CA LEU A 199 -9.88 0.00 9.26
C LEU A 199 -9.17 0.93 10.24
N LYS A 200 -9.60 0.92 11.50
CA LYS A 200 -8.99 1.73 12.55
C LYS A 200 -8.74 0.86 13.77
N PHE A 201 -7.47 0.69 14.12
CA PHE A 201 -7.11 0.13 15.42
C PHE A 201 -7.26 1.20 16.51
N GLU A 202 -7.74 0.78 17.68
CA GLU A 202 -8.07 1.64 18.83
C GLU A 202 -7.23 1.34 20.09
N PRO A 203 -5.91 1.09 20.01
CA PRO A 203 -5.10 0.89 21.21
C PRO A 203 -5.05 2.18 22.03
N ARG A 204 -5.38 2.08 23.33
CA ARG A 204 -5.32 3.20 24.26
C ARG A 204 -4.24 2.98 25.30
N VAL A 205 -3.32 3.94 25.41
CA VAL A 205 -2.29 3.98 26.47
C VAL A 205 -2.50 5.23 27.29
N ALA A 206 -2.63 5.09 28.61
CA ALA A 206 -2.95 6.20 29.53
C ALA A 206 -4.16 7.04 29.07
N GLY A 207 -5.19 6.37 28.52
CA GLY A 207 -6.41 7.02 28.02
C GLY A 207 -6.28 7.75 26.67
N ARG A 208 -5.10 7.71 26.02
CA ARG A 208 -4.86 8.34 24.71
C ARG A 208 -4.78 7.30 23.60
N ASP A 209 -5.38 7.62 22.45
CA ASP A 209 -5.21 6.87 21.20
C ASP A 209 -3.75 7.00 20.73
N VAL A 210 -3.06 5.86 20.59
CA VAL A 210 -1.65 5.82 20.14
C VAL A 210 -1.51 5.43 18.67
N TRP A 211 -2.60 5.10 18.00
CA TRP A 211 -2.61 4.75 16.58
C TRP A 211 -3.64 5.62 15.87
N PRO A 212 -3.37 6.91 15.59
CA PRO A 212 -4.38 7.84 15.07
C PRO A 212 -4.88 7.51 13.64
N TRP A 213 -4.27 6.56 12.96
CA TRP A 213 -4.45 6.34 11.52
C TRP A 213 -5.52 5.30 11.18
N VAL A 214 -6.27 5.59 10.12
CA VAL A 214 -7.14 4.64 9.44
C VAL A 214 -6.37 4.10 8.24
N PHE A 215 -6.54 2.82 7.95
CA PHE A 215 -5.84 2.12 6.87
C PHE A 215 -6.81 1.14 6.19
N ASN A 216 -6.32 0.34 5.25
CA ASN A 216 -7.13 -0.64 4.52
C ASN A 216 -6.43 -2.01 4.39
N VAL A 217 -7.06 -2.91 3.63
CA VAL A 217 -6.54 -4.26 3.40
C VAL A 217 -5.25 -4.22 2.59
N ALA A 218 -5.13 -3.36 1.57
CA ALA A 218 -3.90 -3.15 0.81
C ALA A 218 -2.70 -2.74 1.70
N ASP A 219 -2.89 -1.86 2.68
CA ASP A 219 -1.82 -1.47 3.62
C ASP A 219 -1.41 -2.66 4.49
N SER A 220 -2.39 -3.43 4.95
CA SER A 220 -2.14 -4.65 5.73
C SER A 220 -1.34 -5.70 4.93
N LEU A 221 -1.68 -5.86 3.64
CA LEU A 221 -0.97 -6.72 2.71
C LEU A 221 0.47 -6.23 2.46
N LEU A 222 0.69 -4.92 2.31
CA LEU A 222 2.05 -4.36 2.19
C LEU A 222 2.89 -4.68 3.42
N VAL A 223 2.38 -4.43 4.62
CA VAL A 223 3.09 -4.70 5.89
C VAL A 223 3.38 -6.19 6.04
N ALA A 224 2.38 -7.05 5.83
CA ALA A 224 2.54 -8.50 5.94
C ALA A 224 3.52 -9.04 4.88
N GLY A 225 3.42 -8.57 3.63
CA GLY A 225 4.31 -8.94 2.54
C GLY A 225 5.76 -8.56 2.81
N VAL A 226 6.02 -7.32 3.23
CA VAL A 226 7.37 -6.87 3.61
C VAL A 226 7.90 -7.66 4.81
N GLY A 227 7.07 -7.89 5.83
CA GLY A 227 7.45 -8.71 6.98
C GLY A 227 7.85 -10.13 6.59
N LEU A 228 7.09 -10.77 5.70
CA LEU A 228 7.43 -12.09 5.16
C LEU A 228 8.71 -12.06 4.32
N LEU A 229 8.94 -11.03 3.50
CA LEU A 229 10.20 -10.86 2.77
C LEU A 229 11.40 -10.78 3.71
N MET A 230 11.30 -9.96 4.76
CA MET A 230 12.35 -9.83 5.77
C MET A 230 12.64 -11.16 6.46
N ILE A 231 11.60 -11.93 6.81
CA ILE A 231 11.76 -13.27 7.40
C ILE A 231 12.47 -14.22 6.44
N ASN A 232 12.06 -14.25 5.15
CA ASN A 232 12.70 -15.10 4.14
C ASN A 232 14.19 -14.77 4.01
N PHE A 233 14.54 -13.49 3.86
CA PHE A 233 15.94 -13.08 3.71
C PHE A 233 16.77 -13.32 4.98
N TRP A 234 16.17 -13.15 6.15
CA TRP A 234 16.85 -13.44 7.41
C TRP A 234 17.11 -14.93 7.60
N MET A 235 16.17 -15.79 7.18
CA MET A 235 16.34 -17.24 7.20
C MET A 235 17.44 -17.68 6.23
N ASP A 236 17.48 -17.12 5.01
CA ASP A 236 18.52 -17.42 4.02
C ASP A 236 19.90 -17.07 4.57
N ARG A 237 20.07 -15.84 5.07
CA ARG A 237 21.32 -15.38 5.66
C ARG A 237 21.76 -16.24 6.85
N ARG A 238 20.81 -16.70 7.67
CA ARG A 238 21.12 -17.62 8.78
C ARG A 238 21.59 -18.99 8.31
N ALA A 239 21.03 -19.50 7.22
CA ALA A 239 21.46 -20.77 6.64
C ALA A 239 22.88 -20.66 6.06
N GLU A 240 23.17 -19.57 5.34
CA GLU A 240 24.50 -19.28 4.80
C GLU A 240 25.57 -19.22 5.90
N ILE A 241 25.30 -18.51 7.01
CA ILE A 241 26.23 -18.41 8.14
C ILE A 241 26.48 -19.79 8.80
N ARG A 242 25.45 -20.63 8.94
CA ARG A 242 25.60 -21.98 9.49
C ARG A 242 26.48 -22.85 8.61
N ALA A 243 26.23 -22.84 7.30
CA ALA A 243 27.03 -23.58 6.33
C ALA A 243 28.51 -23.15 6.35
N ALA A 244 28.77 -21.83 6.44
CA ALA A 244 30.14 -21.30 6.54
C ALA A 244 30.86 -21.74 7.84
N ASN A 245 30.14 -21.83 8.96
CA ASN A 245 30.72 -22.25 10.24
C ASN A 245 30.96 -23.76 10.32
N GLU A 246 30.11 -24.57 9.67
CA GLU A 246 30.24 -26.04 9.62
C GLU A 246 31.31 -26.50 8.60
N GLY A 247 31.63 -25.67 7.60
CA GLY A 247 32.64 -25.96 6.56
C GLY A 247 34.05 -25.39 6.80
N GLY A 248 34.35 -24.86 8.00
CA GLY A 248 35.69 -24.35 8.34
C GLY A 248 36.73 -25.48 8.52
N PRO A 249 38.03 -25.26 8.22
CA PRO A 249 39.04 -26.31 8.25
C PRO A 249 39.20 -26.86 9.68
N THR A 250 39.08 -28.18 9.81
CA THR A 250 39.48 -28.93 11.01
C THR A 250 40.97 -29.24 10.98
#